data_AF-A0A9D4ADQ1-F1
#
_entry.id   AF-A0A9D4ADQ1-F1
#
_cell.length_a   1.000
_cell.length_b   1.000
_cell.length_c   1.000
_cell.angle_alpha   90.00
_cell.angle_beta   90.00
_cell.angle_gamma   90.00
#
_symmetry.space_group_name_H-M   'P 1'
#
loop_
_entity.id
_entity.type
_entity.pdbx_description
1 polymer ?
#
loop_
_entity_poly.entity_id
_entity_poly.type
_entity_poly.pdbx_seq_one_letter_code
_entity_poly.pdbx_strand_id
1 'polypeptide(L)'
;MNYDTPELSEEAQQRLATIVTQVQHNNYHEEEEQVLSSVLLHHETYFTKQSCMDSNYTGQMWVDEVLNGHDDRCMNCFRMPKNIFHSLLHDLQTNYGLKHGKVSAMEKLALSLYILGNRESNSNAAERFQRSGETVS
;
A
#
# COMPACT_ATOMS: atom_id res chain seq x y z
N MET A 1 11.13 -20.89 -74.40
CA MET A 1 10.67 -19.61 -73.84
C MET A 1 11.55 -19.34 -72.64
N ASN A 2 12.48 -18.39 -72.76
CA ASN A 2 13.30 -17.95 -71.63
C ASN A 2 12.45 -16.98 -70.83
N TYR A 3 12.10 -17.33 -69.60
CA TYR A 3 11.50 -16.37 -68.69
C TYR A 3 12.66 -15.61 -68.04
N ASP A 4 12.99 -14.45 -68.60
CA ASP A 4 13.85 -13.49 -67.93
C ASP A 4 13.12 -13.03 -66.66
N THR A 5 13.47 -13.62 -65.52
CA THR A 5 13.11 -13.08 -64.22
C THR A 5 13.89 -11.78 -64.04
N PRO A 6 13.23 -10.63 -63.83
CA PRO A 6 13.93 -9.36 -63.66
C PRO A 6 14.71 -9.40 -62.34
N GLU A 7 16.03 -9.53 -62.43
CA GLU A 7 16.93 -9.33 -61.30
C GLU A 7 16.79 -7.89 -60.81
N LEU A 8 16.46 -7.73 -59.52
CA LEU A 8 16.45 -6.42 -58.89
C LEU A 8 17.86 -5.82 -58.95
N SER A 9 17.96 -4.57 -59.41
CA SER A 9 19.17 -3.76 -59.31
C SER A 9 19.77 -3.84 -57.89
N GLU A 10 21.10 -3.93 -57.79
CA GLU A 10 21.82 -3.94 -56.51
C GLU A 10 21.40 -2.76 -55.61
N GLU A 11 21.10 -1.60 -56.20
CA GLU A 11 20.66 -0.41 -55.46
C GLU A 11 19.28 -0.62 -54.82
N ALA A 12 18.40 -1.37 -55.49
CA ALA A 12 17.09 -1.75 -54.95
C ALA A 12 17.23 -2.82 -53.86
N GLN A 13 18.14 -3.77 -54.03
CA GLN A 13 18.44 -4.78 -52.99
C GLN A 13 19.03 -4.11 -51.73
N GLN A 14 19.94 -3.16 -51.90
CA GLN A 14 20.56 -2.41 -50.81
C GLN A 14 19.51 -1.57 -50.05
N ARG A 15 18.62 -0.87 -50.78
CA ARG A 15 17.52 -0.09 -50.17
C ARG A 15 16.56 -0.98 -49.37
N LEU A 16 16.19 -2.15 -49.91
CA LEU A 16 15.34 -3.10 -49.20
C LEU A 16 16.02 -3.65 -47.96
N ALA A 17 17.31 -3.99 -48.03
CA ALA A 17 18.07 -4.46 -46.88
C ALA A 17 18.11 -3.41 -45.77
N THR A 18 18.37 -2.14 -46.10
CA THR A 18 18.37 -1.03 -45.13
C THR A 18 17.00 -0.83 -44.48
N ILE A 19 15.90 -0.87 -45.23
CA ILE A 19 14.54 -0.76 -44.69
C ILE A 19 14.25 -1.93 -43.75
N VAL A 20 14.59 -3.16 -44.15
CA VAL A 20 14.40 -4.35 -43.30
C VAL A 20 15.21 -4.24 -42.01
N THR A 21 16.45 -3.77 -42.07
CA THR A 21 17.27 -3.59 -40.86
C THR A 21 16.72 -2.49 -39.96
N GLN A 22 16.30 -1.36 -40.53
CA GLN A 22 15.66 -0.27 -39.78
C GLN A 22 14.36 -0.74 -39.13
N VAL A 23 13.54 -1.53 -39.83
CA VAL A 23 12.30 -2.10 -39.29
C VAL A 23 12.57 -3.10 -38.16
N GLN A 24 13.59 -3.95 -38.31
CA GLN A 24 14.02 -4.89 -37.27
C GLN A 24 14.65 -4.19 -36.06
N HIS A 25 15.25 -3.02 -36.25
CA HIS A 25 15.87 -2.20 -35.20
C HIS A 25 14.96 -1.05 -34.74
N ASN A 26 13.71 -1.00 -35.19
CA ASN A 26 12.80 0.06 -34.81
C ASN A 26 12.55 0.03 -33.30
N ASN A 27 12.59 1.21 -32.70
CA ASN A 27 12.41 1.54 -31.28
C ASN A 27 11.12 0.99 -30.63
N TYR A 28 10.22 0.39 -31.41
CA TYR A 28 8.98 -0.22 -30.92
C TYR A 28 9.23 -1.33 -29.90
N HIS A 29 10.28 -2.14 -30.09
CA HIS A 29 10.57 -3.24 -29.17
C HIS A 29 11.10 -2.72 -27.81
N GLU A 30 11.82 -1.61 -27.80
CA GLU A 30 12.37 -0.98 -26.59
C GLU A 30 11.29 -0.21 -25.82
N GLU A 31 10.40 0.49 -26.53
CA GLU A 31 9.21 1.13 -25.94
C GLU A 31 8.23 0.10 -25.35
N GLU A 32 7.97 -1.02 -26.02
CA GLU A 32 7.15 -2.12 -25.49
C GLU A 32 7.79 -2.78 -24.25
N GLU A 33 9.10 -3.00 -24.26
CA GLU A 33 9.83 -3.55 -23.10
C GLU A 33 9.80 -2.57 -21.92
N GLN A 34 9.92 -1.26 -22.16
CA GLN A 34 9.82 -0.24 -21.13
C GLN A 34 8.42 -0.16 -20.52
N VAL A 35 7.37 -0.26 -21.34
CA VAL A 35 5.98 -0.30 -20.86
C VAL A 35 5.74 -1.57 -20.05
N LEU A 36 6.16 -2.74 -20.53
CA LEU A 36 6.07 -4.00 -19.80
C LEU A 36 6.83 -3.95 -18.47
N SER A 37 8.04 -3.40 -18.47
CA SER A 37 8.84 -3.21 -17.26
C SER A 37 8.14 -2.29 -16.25
N SER A 38 7.53 -1.19 -16.73
CA SER A 38 6.77 -0.27 -15.88
C SER A 38 5.51 -0.93 -15.29
N VAL A 39 4.81 -1.75 -16.09
CA VAL A 39 3.63 -2.51 -15.65
C VAL A 39 4.02 -3.59 -14.64
N LEU A 40 5.10 -4.32 -14.89
CA LEU A 40 5.62 -5.34 -13.97
C LEU A 40 6.08 -4.72 -12.66
N LEU A 41 6.84 -3.62 -12.69
CA LEU A 41 7.26 -2.90 -11.50
C LEU A 41 6.06 -2.38 -10.69
N HIS A 42 5.05 -1.82 -11.36
CA HIS A 42 3.82 -1.40 -10.70
C HIS A 42 3.07 -2.58 -10.07
N HIS A 43 2.94 -3.68 -10.82
CA HIS A 43 2.35 -4.91 -10.30
C HIS A 43 3.09 -5.41 -9.06
N GLU A 44 4.42 -5.44 -9.09
CA GLU A 44 5.22 -5.89 -7.95
C GLU A 44 5.11 -4.94 -6.74
N THR A 45 5.09 -3.64 -6.99
CA THR A 45 5.07 -2.61 -5.93
C THR A 45 3.70 -2.54 -5.23
N TYR A 46 2.61 -2.76 -5.95
CA TYR A 46 1.25 -2.49 -5.44
C TYR A 46 0.36 -3.73 -5.34
N PHE A 47 0.51 -4.72 -6.22
CA PHE A 47 -0.33 -5.92 -6.22
C PHE A 47 0.30 -7.10 -5.47
N THR A 48 1.62 -7.27 -5.54
CA THR A 48 2.33 -8.32 -4.79
C THR A 48 2.94 -7.81 -3.49
N LYS A 49 2.58 -6.60 -3.05
CA LYS A 49 3.11 -6.01 -1.82
C LYS A 49 2.80 -6.92 -0.63
N GLN A 50 3.84 -7.50 -0.06
CA GLN A 50 3.73 -8.26 1.18
C GLN A 50 3.25 -7.33 2.30
N SER A 51 2.29 -7.78 3.11
CA SER A 51 1.85 -7.01 4.28
C SER A 51 3.05 -6.79 5.19
N CYS A 52 3.39 -5.53 5.45
CA CYS A 52 4.40 -5.18 6.46
C CYS A 52 3.85 -5.27 7.88
N MET A 53 2.53 -5.42 8.03
CA MET A 53 1.83 -5.53 9.32
C MET A 53 1.38 -6.98 9.50
N ASP A 54 2.29 -7.86 9.87
CA ASP A 54 2.09 -9.31 9.96
C ASP A 54 2.30 -9.85 11.39
N SER A 55 2.51 -8.97 12.37
CA SER A 55 2.65 -9.38 13.76
C SER A 55 1.35 -9.96 14.31
N ASN A 56 1.47 -11.08 15.01
CA ASN A 56 0.37 -11.67 15.79
C ASN A 56 -0.07 -10.78 16.96
N TYR A 57 0.79 -9.85 17.39
CA TYR A 57 0.46 -8.91 18.47
C TYR A 57 -0.26 -7.69 17.90
N THR A 58 -1.58 -7.84 17.75
CA THR A 58 -2.44 -6.84 17.09
C THR A 58 -2.63 -5.57 17.93
N GLY A 59 -3.05 -4.48 17.29
CA GLY A 59 -3.44 -3.25 17.97
C GLY A 59 -4.48 -3.46 19.07
N GLN A 60 -5.50 -4.28 18.83
CA GLN A 60 -6.50 -4.62 19.85
C GLN A 60 -5.86 -5.27 21.09
N MET A 61 -4.96 -6.24 20.91
CA MET A 61 -4.28 -6.90 22.02
C MET A 61 -3.45 -5.92 22.85
N TRP A 62 -2.77 -4.98 22.19
CA TRP A 62 -2.03 -3.93 22.86
C TRP A 62 -2.95 -2.99 23.67
N VAL A 63 -4.08 -2.59 23.08
CA VAL A 63 -5.08 -1.74 23.77
C VAL A 63 -5.61 -2.44 25.01
N ASP A 64 -5.95 -3.73 24.91
CA ASP A 64 -6.39 -4.53 26.05
C ASP A 64 -5.30 -4.61 27.13
N GLU A 65 -4.03 -4.76 26.75
CA GLU A 65 -2.92 -4.77 27.71
C GLU A 65 -2.75 -3.43 28.44
N VAL A 66 -2.94 -2.30 27.74
CA VAL A 66 -2.90 -0.97 28.34
C VAL A 66 -4.07 -0.76 29.30
N LEU A 67 -5.29 -1.15 28.91
CA LEU A 67 -6.50 -0.98 29.71
C LEU A 67 -6.59 -1.95 30.90
N ASN A 68 -6.03 -3.16 30.79
CA ASN A 68 -5.98 -4.12 31.89
C ASN A 68 -4.75 -3.97 32.79
N GLY A 69 -3.77 -3.17 32.36
CA GLY A 69 -2.57 -2.88 33.13
C GLY A 69 -2.75 -1.79 34.19
N HIS A 70 -1.61 -1.28 34.68
CA HIS A 70 -1.55 -0.19 35.65
C HIS A 70 -2.30 1.06 35.15
N ASP A 71 -2.98 1.76 36.05
CA ASP A 71 -3.89 2.86 35.68
C ASP A 71 -3.19 4.01 34.93
N ASP A 72 -1.94 4.30 35.29
CA ASP A 72 -1.11 5.30 34.60
C ASP A 72 -0.82 4.95 33.14
N ARG A 73 -0.89 3.67 32.74
CA ARG A 73 -0.62 3.29 31.34
C ARG A 73 -1.63 3.92 30.40
N CYS A 74 -2.91 3.92 30.77
CA CYS A 74 -3.95 4.54 29.98
C CYS A 74 -3.71 6.05 29.84
N MET A 75 -3.31 6.71 30.94
CA MET A 75 -2.96 8.12 30.92
C MET A 75 -1.74 8.41 30.04
N ASN A 76 -0.72 7.57 30.10
CA ASN A 76 0.50 7.75 29.32
C ASN A 76 0.29 7.46 27.84
N CYS A 77 -0.46 6.41 27.49
CA CYS A 77 -0.69 5.99 26.12
C CYS A 77 -1.80 6.77 25.42
N PHE A 78 -2.85 7.19 26.12
CA PHE A 78 -4.04 7.80 25.52
C PHE A 78 -4.34 9.21 26.04
N ARG A 79 -3.52 9.75 26.95
CA ARG A 79 -3.74 11.05 27.62
C ARG A 79 -5.09 11.15 28.31
N MET A 80 -5.60 10.00 28.76
CA MET A 80 -6.92 9.87 29.34
C MET A 80 -6.93 8.80 30.43
N PRO A 81 -7.56 9.05 31.58
CA PRO A 81 -7.81 8.01 32.57
C PRO A 81 -8.69 6.88 32.02
N LYS A 82 -8.47 5.66 32.51
CA LYS A 82 -9.16 4.44 32.05
C LYS A 82 -10.68 4.52 32.12
N ASN A 83 -11.22 5.05 33.21
CA ASN A 83 -12.66 5.24 33.37
C ASN A 83 -13.25 6.21 32.34
N ILE A 84 -12.54 7.31 32.05
CA ILE A 84 -12.97 8.29 31.04
C ILE A 84 -12.89 7.69 29.63
N PHE A 85 -11.86 6.88 29.36
CA PHE A 85 -11.75 6.14 28.09
C PHE A 85 -12.98 5.26 27.85
N HIS A 86 -13.39 4.47 28.84
CA HIS A 86 -14.58 3.61 28.71
C HIS A 86 -15.87 4.42 28.58
N SER A 87 -16.02 5.51 29.33
CA SER A 87 -17.18 6.40 29.20
C SER A 87 -17.26 7.01 27.80
N LEU A 88 -16.14 7.48 27.25
CA LEU A 88 -16.07 8.03 25.90
C LEU A 88 -16.38 6.96 24.84
N LEU A 89 -15.81 5.75 24.99
CA LEU A 89 -16.11 4.64 24.09
C LEU A 89 -17.62 4.32 24.07
N HIS A 90 -18.22 4.23 25.25
CA HIS A 90 -19.66 3.97 25.38
C HIS A 90 -20.51 5.07 24.74
N ASP A 91 -20.17 6.33 25.00
CA ASP A 91 -20.85 7.50 24.43
C ASP A 91 -20.75 7.52 22.90
N LEU A 92 -19.55 7.29 22.35
CA LEU A 92 -19.33 7.22 20.91
C LEU A 92 -20.13 6.08 20.25
N GLN A 93 -20.21 4.92 20.91
CA GLN A 93 -20.96 3.77 20.40
C GLN A 93 -22.48 4.01 20.44
N THR A 94 -22.97 4.62 21.52
CA THR A 94 -24.41 4.74 21.79
C THR A 94 -25.01 5.96 21.10
N ASN A 95 -24.32 7.09 21.14
CA ASN A 95 -24.86 8.40 20.73
C ASN A 95 -24.28 8.90 19.40
N TYR A 96 -23.07 8.49 19.03
CA TYR A 96 -22.39 8.96 17.81
C TYR A 96 -22.20 7.87 16.74
N GLY A 97 -22.73 6.67 16.97
CA GLY A 97 -22.76 5.61 15.97
C GLY A 97 -21.41 4.95 15.66
N LEU A 98 -20.44 5.01 16.58
CA LEU A 98 -19.18 4.29 16.42
C LEU A 98 -19.42 2.78 16.45
N LYS A 99 -19.20 2.12 15.31
CA LYS A 99 -19.43 0.68 15.14
C LYS A 99 -18.14 -0.11 15.06
N HIS A 100 -18.23 -1.35 15.51
CA HIS A 100 -17.26 -2.39 15.22
C HIS A 100 -17.22 -2.66 13.70
N GLY A 101 -16.07 -3.08 13.20
CA GLY A 101 -15.88 -3.54 11.82
C GLY A 101 -14.61 -4.39 11.75
N LYS A 102 -13.79 -4.23 10.72
CA LYS A 102 -12.45 -4.85 10.64
C LYS A 102 -11.49 -4.37 11.75
N VAL A 103 -11.75 -3.17 12.27
CA VAL A 103 -11.10 -2.59 13.45
C VAL A 103 -12.20 -2.42 14.51
N SER A 104 -11.93 -2.78 15.76
CA SER A 104 -12.90 -2.62 16.83
C SER A 104 -13.13 -1.13 17.13
N ALA A 105 -14.28 -0.79 17.73
CA ALA A 105 -14.53 0.58 18.17
C ALA A 105 -13.49 1.05 19.21
N MET A 106 -13.07 0.14 20.10
CA MET A 106 -12.08 0.40 21.13
C MET A 106 -10.70 0.71 20.53
N GLU A 107 -10.25 -0.10 19.58
CA GLU A 107 -8.97 0.08 18.89
C GLU A 107 -8.98 1.37 18.07
N LYS A 108 -10.09 1.70 17.38
CA LYS A 108 -10.24 2.99 16.68
C LYS A 108 -10.06 4.16 17.64
N LEU A 109 -10.76 4.15 18.78
CA LEU A 109 -10.65 5.21 19.77
C LEU A 109 -9.22 5.32 20.31
N ALA A 110 -8.62 4.18 20.68
CA ALA A 110 -7.25 4.13 21.17
C ALA A 110 -6.24 4.64 20.14
N LEU A 111 -6.40 4.27 18.87
CA LEU A 111 -5.57 4.73 17.76
C LEU A 111 -5.65 6.25 17.60
N SER A 112 -6.86 6.81 17.58
CA SER A 112 -7.07 8.25 17.50
C SER A 112 -6.44 8.98 18.69
N LEU A 113 -6.64 8.49 19.91
CA LEU A 113 -6.05 9.09 21.11
C LEU A 113 -4.53 8.92 21.17
N TYR A 114 -3.99 7.82 20.65
CA TYR A 114 -2.55 7.60 20.58
C TYR A 114 -1.89 8.61 19.63
N ILE A 115 -2.46 8.82 18.44
CA ILE A 115 -1.97 9.80 17.47
C ILE A 115 -2.14 11.23 18.00
N LEU A 116 -3.37 11.61 18.36
CA LEU A 116 -3.70 12.99 18.71
C LEU A 116 -3.16 13.38 20.08
N GLY A 117 -3.24 12.48 21.06
CA GLY A 117 -2.80 12.72 22.43
C GLY A 117 -1.28 12.76 22.57
N ASN A 118 -0.55 11.93 21.83
CA ASN A 118 0.92 11.88 21.93
C ASN A 118 1.66 12.57 20.78
N ARG A 119 0.95 13.07 19.76
CA ARG A 119 1.53 13.62 18.53
C ARG A 119 2.39 12.59 17.78
N GLU A 120 1.93 11.35 17.79
CA GLU A 120 2.61 10.25 17.10
C GLU A 120 2.41 10.35 15.59
N SER A 121 3.39 9.89 14.82
CA SER A 121 3.26 9.83 13.37
C SER A 121 2.36 8.66 12.94
N ASN A 122 1.76 8.77 11.75
CA ASN A 122 0.98 7.67 11.18
C ASN A 122 1.85 6.42 10.95
N SER A 123 3.15 6.57 10.72
CA SER A 123 4.08 5.43 10.60
C SER A 123 4.25 4.69 11.94
N ASN A 124 4.41 5.44 13.04
CA ASN A 124 4.55 4.84 14.37
C ASN A 124 3.23 4.19 14.82
N ALA A 125 2.11 4.84 14.52
CA ALA A 125 0.80 4.31 14.83
C ALA A 125 0.47 3.07 13.99
N ALA A 126 0.84 3.04 12.70
CA ALA A 126 0.76 1.84 11.88
C ALA A 126 1.54 0.70 12.53
N GLU A 127 2.84 0.91 12.81
CA GLU A 127 3.71 -0.07 13.48
C GLU A 127 3.14 -0.56 14.80
N ARG A 128 2.69 0.35 15.67
CA ARG A 128 2.16 -0.02 16.99
C ARG A 128 0.89 -0.86 16.88
N PHE A 129 -0.05 -0.45 16.04
CA PHE A 129 -1.37 -1.08 15.96
C PHE A 129 -1.41 -2.23 14.96
N GLN A 130 -0.33 -2.45 14.21
CA GLN A 130 -0.27 -3.46 13.16
C GLN A 130 -1.38 -3.26 12.13
N ARG A 131 -1.57 -2.00 11.71
CA ARG A 131 -2.59 -1.57 10.74
C ARG A 131 -1.97 -0.89 9.53
N SER A 132 -2.61 -1.03 8.38
CA SER A 132 -2.16 -0.36 7.15
C SER A 132 -2.24 1.16 7.30
N GLY A 133 -1.44 1.88 6.52
CA GLY A 133 -1.52 3.34 6.45
C GLY A 133 -2.93 3.85 6.13
N GLU A 134 -3.67 3.16 5.25
CA GLU A 134 -5.08 3.46 4.95
C GLU A 134 -5.98 3.41 6.19
N THR A 135 -5.72 2.49 7.13
CA THR A 135 -6.52 2.37 8.35
C THR A 135 -6.16 3.44 9.39
N VAL A 136 -4.91 3.89 9.37
CA VAL A 136 -4.36 4.84 10.36
C VAL A 136 -4.58 6.29 9.95
N SER A 137 -4.67 6.57 8.65
CA SER A 137 -4.68 7.91 8.08
C SER A 137 -6.05 8.58 8.04
#